data_AF-A0AA39PSZ3-F1
#
_entry.id   AF-A0AA39PSZ3-F1
#
_cell.length_a   1.000
_cell.length_b   1.000
_cell.length_c   1.000
_cell.angle_alpha   90.00
_cell.angle_beta   90.00
_cell.angle_gamma   90.00
#
_symmetry.space_group_name_H-M   'P 1'
#
loop_
_entity.id
_entity.type
_entity.pdbx_description
1 polymer ?
#
loop_
_entity_poly.entity_id
_entity_poly.type
_entity_poly.pdbx_seq_one_letter_code
_entity_poly.pdbx_strand_id
1 'polypeptide(L)'
;MPLPPHQDSQETLYGDFRLLEQECKNLEKAQSKTQNTEESLTQLMHMHHRALAHLKNAEKSIDGLKDDLKDAHNGDWYFWDFVNELHCGICNKDLNGAYSLACRDTFHGTCLWQWFEENVHEHIINTALRQVKGEPRPFVMCPVCLSDVQEGPFYNRKVVNLLQMLDSEEE
;
A
#
# COMPACT_ATOMS: atom_id res chain seq x y z
N MET A 1 -55.26 58.67 80.55
CA MET A 1 -53.90 58.42 80.01
C MET A 1 -54.05 57.95 78.57
N PRO A 2 -53.35 58.53 77.58
CA PRO A 2 -53.38 58.03 76.21
C PRO A 2 -52.47 56.81 76.06
N LEU A 3 -52.91 55.80 75.29
CA LEU A 3 -52.07 54.66 74.86
C LEU A 3 -51.02 55.11 73.84
N PRO A 4 -49.82 54.50 73.82
CA PRO A 4 -48.80 54.81 72.83
C PRO A 4 -49.17 54.23 71.45
N PRO A 5 -48.69 54.81 70.35
CA PRO A 5 -48.99 54.33 69.01
C PRO A 5 -48.23 53.02 68.73
N HIS A 6 -48.95 52.00 68.27
CA HIS A 6 -48.37 50.83 67.60
C HIS A 6 -47.73 51.29 66.29
N GLN A 7 -46.40 51.37 66.20
CA GLN A 7 -45.70 51.72 64.96
C GLN A 7 -44.73 50.67 64.41
N ASP A 8 -44.49 49.54 65.09
CA ASP A 8 -43.39 48.63 64.70
C ASP A 8 -43.74 47.48 63.73
N SER A 9 -44.99 47.35 63.28
CA SER A 9 -45.43 46.18 62.48
C SER A 9 -45.49 46.39 60.97
N GLN A 10 -45.50 47.63 60.47
CA GLN A 10 -45.57 47.91 59.02
C GLN A 10 -44.19 48.02 58.35
N GLU A 11 -43.16 48.49 59.07
CA GLU A 11 -41.79 48.58 58.52
C GLU A 11 -41.12 47.21 58.35
N THR A 12 -41.44 46.26 59.23
CA THR A 12 -40.96 44.87 59.17
C THR A 12 -41.55 44.11 57.98
N LEU A 13 -42.87 44.20 57.78
CA LEU A 13 -43.57 43.62 56.63
C LEU A 13 -43.10 44.15 55.27
N TYR A 14 -42.80 45.45 55.18
CA TYR A 14 -42.28 46.08 53.95
C TYR A 14 -40.81 45.71 53.68
N GLY A 15 -40.02 45.48 54.74
CA GLY A 15 -38.68 44.90 54.64
C GLY A 15 -38.69 43.47 54.09
N ASP A 16 -39.59 42.64 54.61
CA ASP A 16 -39.74 41.24 54.21
C ASP A 16 -40.18 41.09 52.74
N PHE A 17 -41.08 41.96 52.27
CA PHE A 17 -41.48 41.97 50.86
C PHE A 17 -40.32 42.29 49.91
N ARG A 18 -39.45 43.25 50.26
CA ARG A 18 -38.27 43.59 49.44
C ARG A 18 -37.24 42.46 49.40
N LEU A 19 -37.07 41.75 50.51
CA LEU A 19 -36.23 40.55 50.59
C LEU A 19 -36.75 39.45 49.68
N LEU A 20 -38.06 39.19 49.72
CA LEU A 20 -38.71 38.20 48.87
C LEU A 20 -38.58 38.56 47.37
N GLU A 21 -38.74 39.83 47.02
CA GLU A 21 -38.61 40.33 45.65
C GLU A 21 -37.16 40.18 45.11
N GLN A 22 -36.17 40.41 45.98
CA GLN A 22 -34.75 40.21 45.68
C GLN A 22 -34.44 38.71 45.47
N GLU A 23 -35.03 37.85 46.29
CA GLU A 23 -34.85 36.40 46.24
C GLU A 23 -35.48 35.81 44.96
N CYS A 24 -36.66 36.29 44.56
CA CYS A 24 -37.26 35.96 43.26
C CYS A 24 -36.35 36.34 42.08
N LYS A 25 -35.75 37.54 42.07
CA LYS A 25 -34.80 37.95 41.03
C LYS A 25 -33.53 37.08 41.01
N ASN A 26 -33.05 36.66 42.18
CA ASN A 26 -31.91 35.77 42.27
C ASN A 26 -32.24 34.37 41.71
N LEU A 27 -33.45 33.86 41.98
CA LEU A 27 -33.93 32.58 41.44
C LEU A 27 -34.10 32.63 39.92
N GLU A 28 -34.67 33.70 39.36
CA GLU A 28 -34.76 33.89 37.90
C GLU A 28 -33.38 33.89 37.23
N LYS A 29 -32.41 34.59 37.85
CA LYS A 29 -31.03 34.63 37.36
C LYS A 29 -30.33 33.27 37.47
N ALA A 30 -30.61 32.51 38.53
CA ALA A 30 -30.12 31.14 38.68
C ALA A 30 -30.74 30.21 37.63
N GLN A 31 -32.05 30.31 37.38
CA GLN A 31 -32.75 29.51 36.38
C GLN A 31 -32.21 29.76 34.97
N SER A 32 -32.03 31.02 34.58
CA SER A 32 -31.44 31.39 33.28
C SER A 32 -30.01 30.84 33.13
N LYS A 33 -29.20 30.88 34.19
CA LYS A 33 -27.86 30.26 34.17
C LYS A 33 -27.93 28.74 33.99
N THR A 34 -28.85 28.07 34.67
CA THR A 34 -29.04 26.62 34.54
C THR A 34 -29.43 26.24 33.12
N GLN A 35 -30.39 26.97 32.51
CA GLN A 35 -30.78 26.77 31.11
C GLN A 35 -29.60 26.95 30.15
N ASN A 36 -28.83 28.04 30.28
CA ASN A 36 -27.65 28.26 29.44
C ASN A 36 -26.60 27.15 29.60
N THR A 37 -26.48 26.59 30.79
CA THR A 37 -25.55 25.48 31.08
C THR A 37 -26.03 24.18 30.44
N GLU A 38 -27.33 23.90 30.48
CA GLU A 38 -27.96 22.74 29.84
C GLU A 38 -27.85 22.79 28.31
N GLU A 39 -28.08 23.96 27.71
CA GLU A 39 -27.87 24.19 26.27
C GLU A 39 -26.40 23.98 25.90
N SER A 40 -25.47 24.53 26.68
CA SER A 40 -24.02 24.37 26.47
C SER A 40 -23.60 22.89 26.58
N LEU A 41 -24.14 22.16 27.55
CA LEU A 41 -23.90 20.71 27.71
C LEU A 41 -24.42 19.93 26.50
N THR A 42 -25.62 20.26 26.03
CA THR A 42 -26.23 19.63 24.85
C THR A 42 -25.38 19.85 23.62
N GLN A 43 -24.90 21.08 23.40
CA GLN A 43 -23.99 21.39 22.31
C GLN A 43 -22.66 20.63 22.41
N LEU A 44 -22.10 20.52 23.62
CA LEU A 44 -20.89 19.74 23.87
C LEU A 44 -21.09 18.25 23.55
N MET A 45 -22.22 17.66 23.96
CA MET A 45 -22.55 16.26 23.65
C MET A 45 -22.64 16.02 22.13
N HIS A 46 -23.24 16.95 21.38
CA HIS A 46 -23.29 16.85 19.91
C HIS A 46 -21.91 16.92 19.27
N MET A 47 -21.06 17.84 19.73
CA MET A 47 -19.67 17.93 19.26
C MET A 47 -18.88 16.66 19.58
N HIS A 48 -19.04 16.12 20.79
CA HIS A 48 -18.41 14.87 21.20
C HIS A 48 -18.87 13.69 20.32
N HIS A 49 -20.17 13.57 20.04
CA HIS A 49 -20.68 12.51 19.18
C HIS A 49 -20.14 12.62 17.74
N ARG A 50 -20.08 13.85 17.19
CA ARG A 50 -19.47 14.10 15.88
C ARG A 50 -17.99 13.74 15.88
N ALA A 51 -17.24 14.12 16.91
CA ALA A 51 -15.82 13.78 17.04
C ALA A 51 -15.61 12.25 17.07
N LEU A 52 -16.43 11.51 17.81
CA LEU A 52 -16.38 10.04 17.82
C LEU A 52 -16.67 9.43 16.45
N ALA A 53 -17.62 9.99 15.70
CA ALA A 53 -17.91 9.53 14.34
C ALA A 53 -16.73 9.78 13.39
N HIS A 54 -16.06 10.93 13.51
CA HIS A 54 -14.84 11.21 12.74
C HIS A 54 -13.71 10.23 13.08
N LEU A 55 -13.51 9.91 14.35
CA LEU A 55 -12.49 8.93 14.76
C LEU A 55 -12.78 7.54 14.19
N LYS A 56 -14.03 7.07 14.26
CA LYS A 56 -14.41 5.78 13.65
C LYS A 56 -14.22 5.75 12.13
N ASN A 57 -14.50 6.86 11.45
CA ASN A 57 -14.27 6.94 10.02
C ASN A 57 -12.78 6.94 9.69
N ALA A 58 -11.97 7.67 10.47
CA ALA A 58 -10.52 7.68 10.30
C ALA A 58 -9.91 6.28 10.54
N GLU A 59 -10.40 5.55 11.54
CA GLU A 59 -9.98 4.16 11.80
C GLU A 59 -10.24 3.26 10.60
N LYS A 60 -11.45 3.32 10.02
CA LYS A 60 -11.78 2.58 8.78
C LYS A 60 -10.91 2.99 7.59
N SER A 61 -10.61 4.28 7.46
CA SER A 61 -9.72 4.76 6.39
C SER A 61 -8.30 4.23 6.58
N ILE A 62 -7.80 4.19 7.82
CA ILE A 62 -6.49 3.60 8.12
C ILE A 62 -6.47 2.12 7.80
N ASP A 63 -7.52 1.38 8.14
CA ASP A 63 -7.60 -0.05 7.80
C ASP A 63 -7.66 -0.27 6.28
N GLY A 64 -8.42 0.54 5.55
CA GLY A 64 -8.40 0.50 4.08
C GLY A 64 -7.00 0.77 3.51
N LEU A 65 -6.30 1.77 4.04
CA LEU A 65 -4.92 2.07 3.62
C LEU A 65 -3.94 0.93 3.93
N LYS A 66 -4.16 0.14 5.00
CA LYS A 66 -3.34 -1.04 5.28
C LYS A 66 -3.57 -2.13 4.24
N ASP A 67 -4.80 -2.31 3.79
CA ASP A 67 -5.13 -3.28 2.75
C ASP A 67 -4.56 -2.82 1.40
N ASP A 68 -4.72 -1.54 1.05
CA ASP A 68 -4.08 -0.96 -0.14
C ASP A 68 -2.54 -1.10 -0.11
N LEU A 69 -1.93 -0.91 1.07
CA LEU A 69 -0.48 -1.08 1.25
C LEU A 69 -0.06 -2.54 1.07
N LYS A 70 -0.84 -3.50 1.56
CA LYS A 70 -0.57 -4.93 1.34
C LYS A 70 -0.69 -5.29 -0.13
N ASP A 71 -1.72 -4.79 -0.81
CA ASP A 71 -1.92 -5.04 -2.24
C ASP A 71 -0.77 -4.43 -3.05
N ALA A 72 -0.31 -3.22 -2.70
CA ALA A 72 0.85 -2.59 -3.32
C ALA A 72 2.15 -3.35 -3.04
N HIS A 73 2.37 -3.80 -1.80
CA HIS A 73 3.55 -4.58 -1.40
C HIS A 73 3.59 -5.94 -2.08
N ASN A 74 2.45 -6.61 -2.19
CA ASN A 74 2.33 -7.89 -2.88
C ASN A 74 2.37 -7.74 -4.41
N GLY A 75 2.54 -6.51 -4.93
CA GLY A 75 2.65 -6.17 -6.34
C GLY A 75 1.42 -6.53 -7.17
N ASP A 76 1.38 -6.03 -8.40
CA ASP A 76 0.39 -6.49 -9.37
C ASP A 76 0.66 -7.98 -9.68
N TRP A 77 -0.40 -8.79 -9.68
CA TRP A 77 -0.32 -10.23 -9.98
C TRP A 77 0.40 -10.48 -11.32
N TYR A 78 0.17 -9.63 -12.31
CA TYR A 78 0.86 -9.69 -13.61
C TYR A 78 2.37 -9.40 -13.54
N PHE A 79 2.80 -8.56 -12.60
CA PHE A 79 4.23 -8.27 -12.43
C PHE A 79 4.97 -9.48 -11.88
N TRP A 80 4.42 -10.13 -10.85
CA TRP A 80 5.06 -11.32 -10.28
C TRP A 80 4.98 -12.54 -11.20
N ASP A 81 3.89 -12.70 -11.97
CA ASP A 81 3.85 -13.72 -13.03
C ASP A 81 4.95 -13.49 -14.07
N PHE A 82 5.17 -12.24 -14.49
CA PHE A 82 6.28 -11.90 -15.39
C PHE A 82 7.65 -12.18 -14.75
N VAL A 83 7.87 -11.82 -13.48
CA VAL A 83 9.11 -12.13 -12.76
C VAL A 83 9.31 -13.65 -12.66
N ASN A 84 8.26 -14.41 -12.39
CA ASN A 84 8.27 -15.87 -12.38
C ASN A 84 8.56 -16.48 -13.76
N GLU A 85 8.47 -15.73 -14.85
CA GLU A 85 8.90 -16.18 -16.18
C GLU A 85 10.38 -15.87 -16.47
N LEU A 86 11.08 -15.10 -15.63
CA LEU A 86 12.49 -14.73 -15.81
C LEU A 86 13.48 -15.83 -15.38
N HIS A 87 13.36 -17.00 -16.00
CA HIS A 87 14.23 -18.13 -15.78
C HIS A 87 15.06 -18.46 -17.02
N CYS A 88 16.19 -19.12 -16.82
CA CYS A 88 16.94 -19.66 -17.94
C CYS A 88 16.15 -20.76 -18.65
N GLY A 89 15.90 -20.61 -19.95
CA GLY A 89 15.19 -21.60 -20.75
C GLY A 89 15.85 -22.98 -20.90
N ILE A 90 17.06 -23.18 -20.36
CA ILE A 90 17.76 -24.48 -20.34
C ILE A 90 17.70 -25.11 -18.94
N CYS A 91 18.16 -24.40 -17.92
CA CYS A 91 18.31 -24.98 -16.57
C CYS A 91 17.14 -24.65 -15.62
N ASN A 92 16.20 -23.80 -16.04
CA ASN A 92 15.03 -23.36 -15.28
C ASN A 92 15.36 -22.76 -13.90
N LYS A 93 16.52 -22.09 -13.78
CA LYS A 93 16.91 -21.32 -12.59
C LYS A 93 16.92 -19.83 -12.89
N ASP A 94 16.83 -19.02 -11.84
CA ASP A 94 16.90 -17.57 -11.90
C ASP A 94 18.16 -17.08 -12.63
N LEU A 95 18.00 -16.03 -13.43
CA LEU A 95 19.05 -15.49 -14.29
C LEU A 95 20.02 -14.59 -13.49
N ASN A 96 21.16 -15.10 -13.04
CA ASN A 96 22.26 -14.28 -12.48
C ASN A 96 23.13 -13.59 -13.57
N GLY A 97 22.53 -13.33 -14.72
CA GLY A 97 23.16 -12.94 -15.97
C GLY A 97 22.31 -13.45 -17.13
N ALA A 98 21.90 -12.55 -18.02
CA ALA A 98 20.93 -12.86 -19.06
C ALA A 98 21.52 -12.61 -20.46
N TYR A 99 21.56 -13.66 -21.28
CA TYR A 99 21.83 -13.58 -22.70
C TYR A 99 20.57 -13.95 -23.46
N SER A 100 20.13 -13.07 -24.35
CA SER A 100 18.94 -13.29 -25.15
C SER A 100 19.31 -13.57 -26.61
N LEU A 101 18.52 -14.41 -27.25
CA LEU A 101 18.55 -14.63 -28.69
C LEU A 101 17.56 -13.70 -29.39
N ALA A 102 17.64 -13.59 -30.72
CA ALA A 102 16.70 -12.79 -31.52
C ALA A 102 15.23 -13.27 -31.36
N CYS A 103 15.02 -14.56 -31.07
CA CYS A 103 13.71 -15.14 -30.74
C CYS A 103 13.18 -14.72 -29.36
N ARG A 104 13.92 -13.90 -28.61
CA ARG A 104 13.61 -13.36 -27.26
C ARG A 104 13.73 -14.34 -26.10
N ASP A 105 14.00 -15.62 -26.38
CA ASP A 105 14.35 -16.57 -25.34
C ASP A 105 15.65 -16.14 -24.64
N THR A 106 15.69 -16.33 -23.32
CA THR A 106 16.76 -15.81 -22.46
C THR A 106 17.38 -16.91 -21.60
N PHE A 107 18.69 -16.86 -21.43
CA PHE A 107 19.49 -17.93 -20.84
C PHE A 107 20.65 -17.38 -20.01
N HIS A 108 21.18 -18.22 -19.12
CA HIS A 108 22.54 -17.99 -18.62
C HIS A 108 23.53 -18.13 -19.78
N GLY A 109 24.56 -17.29 -19.78
CA GLY A 109 25.62 -17.37 -20.80
C GLY A 109 26.31 -18.74 -20.81
N THR A 110 26.57 -19.31 -19.63
CA THR A 110 27.19 -20.64 -19.50
C THR A 110 26.33 -21.76 -20.09
N CYS A 111 25.03 -21.78 -19.78
CA CYS A 111 24.09 -22.78 -20.32
C CYS A 111 24.00 -22.68 -21.85
N LEU A 112 23.90 -21.46 -22.37
CA LEU A 112 23.76 -21.25 -23.81
C LEU A 112 25.04 -21.60 -24.57
N TRP A 113 26.22 -21.34 -24.01
CA TRP A 113 27.50 -21.69 -24.63
C TRP A 113 27.71 -23.19 -24.66
N GLN A 114 27.40 -23.90 -23.57
CA GLN A 114 27.46 -25.36 -23.52
C GLN A 114 26.54 -25.99 -24.59
N TRP A 115 25.32 -25.48 -24.72
CA TRP A 115 24.40 -25.93 -25.76
C TRP A 115 24.96 -25.75 -27.18
N PHE A 116 25.57 -24.60 -27.47
CA PHE A 116 26.17 -24.34 -28.77
C PHE A 116 27.37 -25.25 -29.04
N GLU A 117 28.23 -25.48 -28.05
CA GLU A 117 29.37 -26.40 -28.18
C GLU A 117 28.90 -27.83 -28.51
N GLU A 118 27.89 -28.34 -27.79
CA GLU A 118 27.32 -29.67 -28.03
C GLU A 118 26.69 -29.79 -29.42
N ASN A 119 25.87 -28.82 -29.83
CA ASN A 119 25.20 -28.83 -31.14
C ASN A 119 26.20 -28.75 -32.31
N VAL A 120 27.21 -27.89 -32.19
CA VAL A 120 28.26 -27.78 -33.20
C VAL A 120 29.08 -29.07 -33.28
N HIS A 121 29.42 -29.67 -32.13
CA HIS A 121 30.14 -30.93 -32.09
C HIS A 121 29.36 -32.07 -32.75
N GLU A 122 28.07 -32.20 -32.45
CA GLU A 122 27.18 -33.19 -33.07
C GLU A 122 27.08 -32.99 -34.58
N HIS A 123 26.93 -31.74 -35.04
CA HIS A 123 26.87 -31.41 -36.45
C HIS A 123 28.16 -31.79 -37.19
N ILE A 124 29.33 -31.55 -36.57
CA ILE A 124 30.63 -31.93 -37.14
C ILE A 124 30.74 -33.46 -37.27
N ILE A 125 30.37 -34.22 -36.23
CA ILE A 125 30.39 -35.69 -36.27
C ILE A 125 29.47 -36.21 -37.37
N ASN A 126 28.22 -35.73 -37.43
CA ASN A 126 27.25 -36.14 -38.43
C ASN A 126 27.70 -35.81 -39.86
N THR A 127 28.33 -34.66 -40.06
CA THR A 127 28.88 -34.27 -41.37
C THR A 127 30.07 -35.14 -41.77
N ALA A 128 30.97 -35.42 -40.83
CA ALA A 128 32.13 -36.30 -41.06
C ALA A 128 31.70 -37.73 -41.42
N LEU A 129 30.68 -38.26 -40.73
CA LEU A 129 30.11 -39.58 -41.03
C LEU A 129 29.40 -39.62 -42.40
N ARG A 130 28.80 -38.52 -42.84
CA ARG A 130 28.03 -38.44 -44.10
C ARG A 130 28.84 -38.01 -45.34
N GLN A 131 30.13 -37.69 -45.20
CA GLN A 131 31.01 -37.21 -46.29
C GLN A 131 30.36 -36.17 -47.21
N VAL A 132 29.78 -35.13 -46.62
CA VAL A 132 29.09 -34.09 -47.40
C VAL A 132 30.12 -33.14 -48.04
N LYS A 133 30.02 -32.91 -49.36
CA LYS A 133 30.84 -31.91 -50.08
C LYS A 133 30.26 -30.52 -49.84
N GLY A 134 30.92 -29.74 -48.99
CA GLY A 134 30.64 -28.33 -48.72
C GLY A 134 31.28 -27.90 -47.40
N GLU A 135 31.59 -26.61 -47.22
CA GLU A 135 32.01 -26.11 -45.91
C GLU A 135 30.85 -26.25 -44.91
N PRO A 136 31.01 -27.03 -43.83
CA PRO A 136 29.97 -27.13 -42.82
C PRO A 136 29.87 -25.79 -42.12
N ARG A 137 28.75 -25.09 -42.32
CA ARG A 137 28.40 -23.98 -41.43
C ARG A 137 27.78 -24.58 -40.18
N PRO A 138 28.35 -24.33 -38.99
CA PRO A 138 27.74 -24.77 -37.76
C PRO A 138 26.33 -24.17 -37.67
N PHE A 139 25.33 -25.04 -37.70
CA PHE A 139 23.94 -24.67 -37.51
C PHE A 139 23.67 -24.64 -36.01
N VAL A 140 23.20 -23.50 -35.51
CA VAL A 140 23.00 -23.28 -34.09
C VAL A 140 21.54 -22.96 -33.87
N MET A 141 20.85 -23.73 -33.04
CA MET A 141 19.43 -23.52 -32.76
C MET A 141 19.21 -22.98 -31.36
N CYS A 142 18.15 -22.20 -31.19
CA CYS A 142 17.62 -21.91 -29.88
C CYS A 142 17.23 -23.23 -29.17
N PRO A 143 17.66 -23.46 -27.91
CA PRO A 143 17.29 -24.65 -27.15
C PRO A 143 15.78 -24.82 -26.91
N VAL A 144 15.01 -23.72 -26.95
CA VAL A 144 13.59 -23.71 -26.59
C VAL A 144 12.71 -23.79 -27.83
N CYS A 145 12.77 -22.77 -28.69
CA CYS A 145 11.91 -22.69 -29.87
C CYS A 145 12.50 -23.33 -31.13
N LEU A 146 13.73 -23.87 -31.07
CA LEU A 146 14.44 -24.50 -32.19
C LEU A 146 14.63 -23.59 -33.41
N SER A 147 14.45 -22.29 -33.25
CA SER A 147 14.71 -21.31 -34.29
C SER A 147 16.20 -21.19 -34.56
N ASP A 148 16.55 -21.01 -35.82
CA ASP A 148 17.93 -20.81 -36.25
C ASP A 148 18.51 -19.51 -35.69
N VAL A 149 19.71 -19.61 -35.11
CA VAL A 149 20.42 -18.50 -34.49
C VAL A 149 21.29 -17.84 -35.55
N GLN A 150 20.66 -16.93 -36.30
CA GLN A 150 21.33 -16.15 -37.34
C GLN A 150 22.24 -15.05 -36.76
N GLU A 151 21.87 -14.53 -35.59
CA GLU A 151 22.62 -13.51 -34.85
C GLU A 151 23.07 -14.08 -33.52
N GLY A 152 24.32 -13.76 -33.13
CA GLY A 152 24.85 -14.20 -31.86
C GLY A 152 24.03 -13.69 -30.66
N PRO A 153 24.07 -14.39 -29.52
CA PRO A 153 23.41 -13.97 -28.30
C PRO A 153 23.91 -12.58 -27.85
N PHE A 154 22.98 -11.75 -27.38
CA PHE A 154 23.30 -10.44 -26.83
C PHE A 154 23.05 -10.41 -25.33
N TYR A 155 23.90 -9.68 -24.61
CA TYR A 155 23.74 -9.50 -23.17
C TYR A 155 22.55 -8.58 -22.87
N ASN A 156 21.54 -9.11 -22.20
CA ASN A 156 20.30 -8.41 -21.88
C ASN A 156 20.43 -7.65 -20.55
N ARG A 157 21.07 -6.48 -20.61
CA ARG A 157 21.27 -5.62 -19.44
C ARG A 157 19.96 -5.20 -18.76
N LYS A 158 18.85 -5.13 -19.49
CA LYS A 158 17.55 -4.76 -18.92
C LYS A 158 17.04 -5.81 -17.95
N VAL A 159 17.08 -7.08 -18.35
CA VAL A 159 16.70 -8.21 -17.49
C VAL A 159 17.61 -8.30 -16.27
N VAL A 160 18.94 -8.17 -16.46
CA VAL A 160 19.88 -8.22 -15.34
C VAL A 160 19.66 -7.09 -14.35
N ASN A 161 19.46 -5.86 -14.81
CA ASN A 161 19.18 -4.73 -13.92
C ASN A 161 17.87 -4.93 -13.15
N LEU A 162 16.84 -5.49 -13.78
CA LEU A 162 15.57 -5.77 -13.12
C LEU A 162 15.74 -6.79 -12.00
N LEU A 163 16.43 -7.90 -12.26
CA LEU A 163 16.68 -8.93 -11.24
C LEU A 163 17.51 -8.40 -10.07
N GLN A 164 18.52 -7.57 -10.35
CA GLN A 164 19.30 -6.90 -9.31
C GLN A 164 18.46 -5.97 -8.43
N MET A 165 17.48 -5.26 -9.02
CA MET A 165 16.56 -4.41 -8.26
C MET A 165 15.62 -5.23 -7.37
N LEU A 166 15.21 -6.42 -7.82
CA LEU A 166 14.34 -7.32 -7.05
C LEU A 166 15.09 -7.98 -5.88
N ASP A 167 16.35 -8.37 -6.08
CA ASP A 167 17.19 -8.98 -5.03
C ASP A 167 17.63 -7.99 -3.94
N SER A 168 17.51 -6.68 -4.17
CA SER A 168 17.99 -5.64 -3.24
C SER A 168 16.96 -5.18 -2.20
N GLU A 169 15.78 -5.80 -2.13
CA GLU A 169 14.75 -5.50 -1.12
C GLU A 169 14.90 -6.31 0.19
N GLU A 170 15.97 -7.11 0.37
CA GLU A 170 16.21 -7.91 1.58
C GLU A 170 17.09 -7.24 2.69
N GLU A 171 17.32 -5.91 2.67
CA GLU A 171 18.04 -5.19 3.77
C GLU A 171 17.14 -4.31 4.66
#